data_AF-A0A1V5XQ32-F1
#
_entry.id   AF-A0A1V5XQ32-F1
#
_cell.length_a   1.000
_cell.length_b   1.000
_cell.length_c   1.000
_cell.angle_alpha   90.00
_cell.angle_beta   90.00
_cell.angle_gamma   90.00
#
_symmetry.space_group_name_H-M   'P 1'
#
loop_
_entity.id
_entity.type
_entity.pdbx_description
1 polymer ?
#
loop_
_entity_poly.entity_id
_entity_poly.type
_entity_poly.pdbx_seq_one_letter_code
_entity_poly.pdbx_strand_id
1 'polypeptide(L)'
;MTVTFNRRRMLASLAGLCTASRGSRAEAALALSEHELIDLRLPGQAQLGNRITVYTPKHTRGGTLPVLVLLHGLGETGNDRDGAYAWAERYGLLTSYERLLHPPVDQGLRHHRFLPKIRAEAIDRELMLYPFRGMILVCPYTPNVFQMNTMRALDDYAAWLVEIVLPEVHSRTPSKQGLRFTALDGCSLGGFISYQVFLRRPEAFYCCGGVQAAIGKDTAAFYAQQFHDIVQRLGPRRFHLETSTQDPYHDANVQLARQLERRGVEHDLRVLPGPHNQPWLIEAGTLEMLLWHDRQLAMPLVSTGT
;
A
#
# COMPACT_ATOMS: atom_id res chain seq x y z
N MET A 1 9.44 -24.32 10.11
CA MET A 1 9.79 -24.63 8.71
C MET A 1 10.46 -23.42 8.11
N THR A 2 11.76 -23.49 7.83
CA THR A 2 12.54 -22.40 7.24
C THR A 2 12.24 -22.36 5.75
N VAL A 3 11.47 -21.39 5.28
CA VAL A 3 11.20 -21.20 3.84
C VAL A 3 12.48 -20.67 3.19
N THR A 4 13.14 -21.50 2.39
CA THR A 4 14.28 -21.10 1.55
C THR A 4 13.76 -20.31 0.35
N PHE A 5 13.86 -18.98 0.41
CA PHE A 5 13.51 -18.11 -0.71
C PHE A 5 14.49 -18.31 -1.88
N ASN A 6 14.00 -18.91 -2.97
CA ASN A 6 14.84 -19.16 -4.14
C ASN A 6 15.01 -17.87 -4.98
N ARG A 7 16.13 -17.17 -4.76
CA ARG A 7 16.55 -15.92 -5.43
C ARG A 7 16.36 -15.90 -6.95
N ARG A 8 16.42 -17.06 -7.62
CA ARG A 8 16.36 -17.16 -9.09
C ARG A 8 14.98 -16.93 -9.70
N ARG A 9 13.88 -17.08 -8.94
CA ARG A 9 12.51 -16.94 -9.50
C ARG A 9 11.97 -15.50 -9.46
N MET A 10 12.46 -14.63 -8.59
CA MET A 10 12.02 -13.22 -8.56
C MET A 10 12.67 -12.34 -9.64
N LEU A 11 13.86 -12.71 -10.13
CA LEU A 11 14.63 -11.89 -11.07
C LEU A 11 14.17 -11.99 -12.53
N ALA A 12 13.25 -12.90 -12.87
CA ALA A 12 12.92 -13.23 -14.25
C ALA A 12 11.82 -12.36 -14.91
N SER A 13 11.26 -11.35 -14.23
CA SER A 13 10.10 -10.59 -14.72
C SER A 13 10.31 -9.06 -14.87
N LEU A 14 11.56 -8.58 -14.96
CA LEU A 14 11.89 -7.15 -14.81
C LEU A 14 12.21 -6.36 -16.09
N ALA A 15 11.75 -6.80 -17.27
CA ALA A 15 11.90 -6.01 -18.49
C ALA A 15 10.62 -5.20 -18.80
N GLY A 16 10.30 -4.23 -17.94
CA GLY A 16 9.25 -3.24 -18.16
C GLY A 16 9.81 -1.83 -17.99
N LEU A 17 10.21 -1.21 -19.10
CA LEU A 17 10.91 0.08 -19.16
C LEU A 17 10.22 1.20 -18.34
N CYS A 18 10.95 1.71 -17.35
CA CYS A 18 10.66 2.93 -16.61
C CYS A 18 10.78 4.16 -17.52
N THR A 19 9.66 4.68 -18.00
CA THR A 19 9.59 6.09 -18.45
C THR A 19 8.36 6.75 -17.84
N ALA A 20 8.55 7.41 -16.70
CA ALA A 20 7.56 8.37 -16.23
C ALA A 20 7.54 9.54 -17.22
N SER A 21 6.41 9.77 -17.91
CA SER A 21 6.30 10.87 -18.86
C SER A 21 6.35 12.21 -18.12
N ARG A 22 6.85 13.28 -18.76
CA ARG A 22 6.89 14.64 -18.19
C ARG A 22 5.52 15.14 -17.69
N GLY A 23 4.41 14.60 -18.20
CA GLY A 23 3.05 14.93 -17.76
C GLY A 23 2.73 14.48 -16.33
N SER A 24 3.18 13.29 -15.93
CA SER A 24 2.93 12.72 -14.60
C SER A 24 3.47 13.59 -13.45
N ARG A 25 4.63 14.23 -13.65
CA ARG A 25 5.24 15.11 -12.65
C ARG A 25 4.52 16.45 -12.48
N ALA A 26 3.92 16.98 -13.54
CA ALA A 26 3.17 18.23 -13.49
C ALA A 26 1.80 18.04 -12.81
N GLU A 27 1.12 16.91 -13.07
CA GLU A 27 -0.12 16.54 -12.40
C GLU A 27 0.10 16.23 -10.92
N ALA A 28 1.20 15.55 -10.57
CA ALA A 28 1.60 15.37 -9.17
C ALA A 28 1.87 16.72 -8.47
N ALA A 29 2.50 17.68 -9.15
CA ALA A 29 2.74 19.02 -8.61
C ALA A 29 1.46 19.82 -8.32
N LEU A 30 0.40 19.62 -9.10
CA LEU A 30 -0.91 20.21 -8.84
C LEU A 30 -1.64 19.52 -7.69
N ALA A 31 -1.68 18.18 -7.66
CA ALA A 31 -2.31 17.44 -6.55
C ALA A 31 -1.57 17.62 -5.21
N LEU A 32 -0.28 17.97 -5.25
CA LEU A 32 0.49 18.40 -4.08
C LEU A 32 -0.05 19.69 -3.44
N SER A 33 -0.81 20.55 -4.15
CA SER A 33 -1.34 21.78 -3.55
C SER A 33 -2.36 21.51 -2.45
N GLU A 34 -3.07 20.38 -2.52
CA GLU A 34 -4.10 19.99 -1.56
C GLU A 34 -3.55 19.22 -0.35
N HIS A 35 -2.24 18.97 -0.34
CA HIS A 35 -1.55 18.26 0.72
C HIS A 35 -0.45 19.12 1.36
N GLU A 36 -0.27 18.99 2.66
CA GLU A 36 0.95 19.40 3.35
C GLU A 36 1.96 18.25 3.25
N LEU A 37 3.15 18.56 2.72
CA LEU A 37 4.24 17.61 2.55
C LEU A 37 5.29 17.84 3.64
N ILE A 38 5.60 16.78 4.37
CA ILE A 38 6.77 16.71 5.25
C ILE A 38 7.76 15.70 4.65
N ASP A 39 8.97 16.15 4.34
CA ASP A 39 10.07 15.31 3.88
C ASP A 39 11.13 15.23 4.97
N LEU A 40 11.31 14.04 5.53
CA LEU A 40 12.12 13.83 6.73
C LEU A 40 13.25 12.85 6.47
N ARG A 41 14.40 13.16 7.08
CA ARG A 41 15.43 12.17 7.39
C ARG A 41 15.35 11.81 8.86
N LEU A 42 15.20 10.52 9.16
CA LEU A 42 15.07 9.98 10.49
C LEU A 42 16.32 9.17 10.87
N PRO A 43 16.59 8.94 12.16
CA PRO A 43 17.63 8.01 12.59
C PRO A 43 17.39 6.60 12.00
N GLY A 44 18.44 5.94 11.52
CA GLY A 44 18.34 4.61 10.92
C GLY A 44 19.60 4.19 10.17
N GLN A 45 19.65 2.93 9.74
CA GLN A 45 20.76 2.43 8.92
C GLN A 45 20.60 2.96 7.50
N ALA A 46 21.60 3.67 6.96
CA ALA A 46 21.53 4.28 5.63
C ALA A 46 21.15 3.28 4.52
N GLN A 47 21.56 2.02 4.64
CA GLN A 47 21.25 0.96 3.68
C GLN A 47 19.78 0.51 3.70
N LEU A 48 19.09 0.61 4.85
CA LEU A 48 17.67 0.26 4.97
C LEU A 48 16.73 1.41 4.58
N GLY A 49 17.30 2.60 4.38
CA GLY A 49 16.56 3.83 4.21
C GLY A 49 16.44 4.59 5.51
N ASN A 50 16.55 5.91 5.39
CA ASN A 50 16.34 6.82 6.51
C ASN A 50 15.47 8.01 6.12
N ARG A 51 14.82 7.95 4.95
CA ARG A 51 14.00 9.04 4.41
C ARG A 51 12.56 8.61 4.25
N ILE A 52 11.65 9.50 4.61
CA ILE A 52 10.21 9.33 4.41
C ILE A 52 9.62 10.61 3.83
N THR A 53 8.55 10.48 3.06
CA THR A 53 7.62 11.60 2.81
C THR A 53 6.29 11.33 3.49
N VAL A 54 5.68 12.39 4.00
CA VAL A 54 4.37 12.34 4.67
C VAL A 54 3.47 13.37 4.01
N TYR A 55 2.30 12.93 3.54
CA TYR A 55 1.29 13.78 2.93
C TYR A 55 0.08 13.85 3.85
N THR A 56 -0.22 15.05 4.33
CA THR A 56 -1.40 15.34 5.16
C THR A 56 -2.40 16.14 4.33
N PRO A 57 -3.63 15.67 4.12
CA PRO A 57 -4.61 16.42 3.34
C PRO A 57 -5.03 17.72 4.04
N LYS A 58 -5.13 18.82 3.28
CA LYS A 58 -5.53 20.14 3.82
C LYS A 58 -7.03 20.27 4.05
N HIS A 59 -7.86 19.49 3.37
CA HIS A 59 -9.32 19.57 3.50
C HIS A 59 -9.82 19.12 4.88
N THR A 60 -9.00 18.42 5.67
CA THR A 60 -9.36 17.91 7.00
C THR A 60 -8.97 18.84 8.15
N ARG A 61 -8.67 20.12 7.86
CA ARG A 61 -8.26 21.13 8.84
C ARG A 61 -9.15 21.09 10.09
N GLY A 62 -8.60 20.56 11.19
CA GLY A 62 -9.23 20.45 12.52
C GLY A 62 -9.59 19.02 12.98
N GLY A 63 -9.55 18.03 12.10
CA GLY A 63 -9.82 16.61 12.43
C GLY A 63 -8.55 15.76 12.46
N THR A 64 -8.61 14.63 13.18
CA THR A 64 -7.55 13.60 13.14
C THR A 64 -7.85 12.53 12.10
N LEU A 65 -6.83 12.02 11.43
CA LEU A 65 -6.95 11.02 10.37
C LEU A 65 -6.18 9.73 10.65
N PRO A 66 -6.66 8.57 10.17
CA PRO A 66 -5.85 7.36 10.18
C PRO A 66 -4.60 7.50 9.30
N VAL A 67 -3.63 6.62 9.54
CA VAL A 67 -2.32 6.58 8.87
C VAL A 67 -2.23 5.35 7.98
N LEU A 68 -1.79 5.54 6.74
CA LEU A 68 -1.47 4.48 5.80
C LEU A 68 0.01 4.57 5.40
N VAL A 69 0.78 3.53 5.72
CA VAL A 69 2.19 3.38 5.30
C VAL A 69 2.24 2.66 3.96
N LEU A 70 2.95 3.23 2.99
CA LEU A 70 2.98 2.78 1.59
C LEU A 70 4.41 2.47 1.13
N LEU A 71 4.68 1.19 0.87
CA LEU A 71 5.99 0.70 0.45
C LEU A 71 6.10 0.63 -1.08
N HIS A 72 7.20 1.11 -1.65
CA HIS A 72 7.36 1.19 -3.11
C HIS A 72 7.99 -0.07 -3.73
N GLY A 73 7.98 -0.14 -5.06
CA GLY A 73 8.53 -1.26 -5.83
C GLY A 73 10.05 -1.27 -5.95
N LEU A 74 10.57 -2.35 -6.57
CA LEU A 74 12.01 -2.57 -6.74
C LEU A 74 12.70 -1.51 -7.62
N GLY A 75 11.98 -0.97 -8.61
CA GLY A 75 12.54 0.01 -9.56
C GLY A 75 13.03 1.31 -8.91
N GLU A 76 12.53 1.60 -7.72
CA GLU A 76 12.77 2.84 -6.98
C GLU A 76 13.75 2.66 -5.82
N THR A 77 14.36 1.47 -5.66
CA THR A 77 15.34 1.22 -4.57
C THR A 77 16.71 1.86 -4.84
N GLY A 78 16.98 2.34 -6.04
CA GLY A 78 18.30 2.85 -6.44
C GLY A 78 18.69 4.19 -5.79
N ASN A 79 17.71 4.95 -5.29
CA ASN A 79 17.94 6.25 -4.67
C ASN A 79 16.88 6.51 -3.58
N ASP A 80 17.32 6.99 -2.42
CA ASP A 80 16.46 7.19 -1.23
C ASP A 80 15.32 8.18 -1.47
N ARG A 81 15.60 9.28 -2.18
CA ARG A 81 14.63 10.29 -2.58
C ARG A 81 13.62 9.70 -3.54
N ASP A 82 14.08 9.07 -4.61
CA ASP A 82 13.17 8.53 -5.63
C ASP A 82 12.24 7.47 -5.05
N GLY A 83 12.74 6.66 -4.12
CA GLY A 83 11.93 5.72 -3.35
C GLY A 83 10.89 6.41 -2.47
N ALA A 84 11.30 7.34 -1.61
CA ALA A 84 10.39 8.05 -0.71
C ALA A 84 9.32 8.88 -1.45
N TYR A 85 9.59 9.31 -2.69
CA TYR A 85 8.64 10.04 -3.55
C TYR A 85 7.91 9.16 -4.57
N ALA A 86 8.21 7.86 -4.65
CA ALA A 86 7.74 6.97 -5.71
C ALA A 86 6.20 6.98 -5.85
N TRP A 87 5.49 6.86 -4.74
CA TRP A 87 4.03 6.86 -4.74
C TRP A 87 3.44 8.15 -5.31
N ALA A 88 3.94 9.30 -4.87
CA ALA A 88 3.47 10.61 -5.31
C ALA A 88 3.83 10.89 -6.78
N GLU A 89 5.04 10.54 -7.21
CA GLU A 89 5.56 10.95 -8.54
C GLU A 89 5.36 9.91 -9.64
N ARG A 90 5.20 8.63 -9.29
CA ARG A 90 5.24 7.52 -10.26
C ARG A 90 4.02 6.62 -10.20
N TYR A 91 3.32 6.54 -9.07
CA TYR A 91 2.18 5.63 -8.91
C TYR A 91 0.83 6.35 -8.82
N GLY A 92 0.80 7.67 -9.03
CA GLY A 92 -0.46 8.43 -9.08
C GLY A 92 -1.18 8.53 -7.75
N LEU A 93 -0.44 8.50 -6.62
CA LEU A 93 -1.02 8.56 -5.27
C LEU A 93 -1.92 9.77 -5.09
N LEU A 94 -1.38 10.97 -5.33
CA LEU A 94 -2.09 12.20 -5.04
C LEU A 94 -3.21 12.46 -6.06
N THR A 95 -3.00 12.14 -7.33
CA THR A 95 -4.05 12.27 -8.35
C THR A 95 -5.21 11.29 -8.10
N SER A 96 -4.93 10.06 -7.66
CA SER A 96 -5.98 9.11 -7.26
C SER A 96 -6.75 9.58 -6.04
N TYR A 97 -6.04 10.16 -5.06
CA TYR A 97 -6.65 10.74 -3.87
C TYR A 97 -7.62 11.87 -4.22
N GLU A 98 -7.19 12.81 -5.08
CA GLU A 98 -8.06 13.91 -5.55
C GLU A 98 -9.29 13.41 -6.31
N ARG A 99 -9.13 12.39 -7.16
CA ARG A 99 -10.25 11.76 -7.89
C ARG A 99 -11.28 11.16 -6.92
N LEU A 100 -10.84 10.58 -5.80
CA LEU A 100 -11.73 10.04 -4.76
C LEU A 100 -12.44 11.14 -3.97
N LEU A 101 -11.80 12.29 -3.74
CA LEU A 101 -12.43 13.46 -3.12
C LEU A 101 -13.45 14.14 -4.03
N HIS A 102 -13.21 14.10 -5.34
CA HIS A 102 -13.97 14.84 -6.34
C HIS A 102 -14.48 13.90 -7.44
N PRO A 103 -15.46 13.02 -7.13
CA PRO A 103 -16.08 12.18 -8.15
C PRO A 103 -16.76 13.03 -9.25
N PRO A 104 -16.84 12.55 -10.50
CA PRO A 104 -16.63 11.17 -10.91
C PRO A 104 -15.16 10.76 -10.99
N VAL A 105 -14.84 9.56 -10.50
CA VAL A 105 -13.46 9.11 -10.35
C VAL A 105 -12.76 8.91 -11.68
N ASP A 106 -13.46 8.75 -12.80
CA ASP A 106 -12.82 8.62 -14.11
C ASP A 106 -12.61 9.96 -14.83
N GLN A 107 -12.97 11.08 -14.19
CA GLN A 107 -12.75 12.41 -14.74
C GLN A 107 -11.26 12.66 -15.01
N GLY A 108 -10.96 13.18 -16.20
CA GLY A 108 -9.60 13.51 -16.61
C GLY A 108 -8.77 12.32 -17.13
N LEU A 109 -9.28 11.08 -17.02
CA LEU A 109 -8.64 9.94 -17.68
C LEU A 109 -8.78 10.08 -19.20
N ARG A 110 -7.65 10.16 -19.90
CA ARG A 110 -7.65 10.23 -21.37
C ARG A 110 -8.18 8.94 -22.01
N HIS A 111 -7.99 7.81 -21.34
CA HIS A 111 -8.43 6.49 -21.76
C HIS A 111 -8.79 5.64 -20.54
N HIS A 112 -9.82 4.79 -20.67
CA HIS A 112 -10.23 3.80 -19.66
C HIS A 112 -9.57 2.45 -19.97
N ARG A 113 -8.24 2.39 -19.91
CA ARG A 113 -7.50 1.16 -20.30
C ARG A 113 -7.55 0.10 -19.20
N PHE A 114 -7.55 0.54 -17.95
CA PHE A 114 -7.32 -0.28 -16.77
C PHE A 114 -8.41 -0.11 -15.71
N LEU A 115 -9.08 1.05 -15.66
CA LEU A 115 -10.28 1.26 -14.85
C LEU A 115 -11.51 1.13 -15.74
N PRO A 116 -12.22 -0.03 -15.74
CA PRO A 116 -13.42 -0.18 -16.55
C PRO A 116 -14.49 0.82 -16.12
N LYS A 117 -15.20 1.40 -17.08
CA LYS A 117 -16.27 2.39 -16.82
C LYS A 117 -17.30 1.90 -15.80
N ILE A 118 -17.74 0.64 -15.91
CA ILE A 118 -18.70 0.06 -14.96
C ILE A 118 -18.17 0.02 -13.52
N ARG A 119 -16.85 -0.12 -13.33
CA ARG A 119 -16.22 -0.06 -12.02
C ARG A 119 -16.11 1.38 -11.53
N ALA A 120 -15.72 2.33 -12.39
CA ALA A 120 -15.73 3.75 -12.06
C ALA A 120 -17.11 4.21 -11.57
N GLU A 121 -18.17 3.89 -12.33
CA GLU A 121 -19.55 4.21 -11.95
C GLU A 121 -19.97 3.54 -10.62
N ALA A 122 -19.48 2.33 -10.34
CA ALA A 122 -19.74 1.66 -9.07
C ALA A 122 -19.04 2.37 -7.90
N ILE A 123 -17.81 2.83 -8.10
CA ILE A 123 -17.07 3.64 -7.12
C ILE A 123 -17.79 4.96 -6.89
N ASP A 124 -18.25 5.65 -7.95
CA ASP A 124 -18.98 6.91 -7.82
C ASP A 124 -20.27 6.74 -7.01
N ARG A 125 -21.02 5.65 -7.26
CA ARG A 125 -22.22 5.31 -6.46
C ARG A 125 -21.87 5.07 -4.99
N GLU A 126 -20.76 4.39 -4.74
CA GLU A 126 -20.28 4.16 -3.38
C GLU A 126 -19.90 5.47 -2.68
N LEU A 127 -19.18 6.36 -3.37
CA LEU A 127 -18.75 7.66 -2.87
C LEU A 127 -19.92 8.62 -2.59
N MET A 128 -21.01 8.52 -3.34
CA MET A 128 -22.24 9.27 -3.05
C MET A 128 -22.88 8.86 -1.71
N LEU A 129 -22.77 7.58 -1.33
CA LEU A 129 -23.32 7.06 -0.07
C LEU A 129 -22.34 7.25 1.10
N TYR A 130 -21.05 7.04 0.81
CA TYR A 130 -19.97 7.09 1.78
C TYR A 130 -18.83 7.94 1.20
N PRO A 131 -18.84 9.27 1.40
CA PRO A 131 -17.79 10.14 0.91
C PRO A 131 -16.41 9.66 1.37
N PHE A 132 -15.41 9.79 0.49
CA PHE A 132 -14.01 9.52 0.85
C PHE A 132 -13.57 10.46 1.98
N ARG A 133 -13.08 9.91 3.09
CA ARG A 133 -12.74 10.68 4.30
C ARG A 133 -11.26 11.04 4.34
N GLY A 134 -10.44 10.21 3.68
CA GLY A 134 -9.02 10.44 3.57
C GLY A 134 -8.20 9.89 4.74
N MET A 135 -6.90 9.89 4.52
CA MET A 135 -5.89 9.34 5.43
C MET A 135 -4.61 10.19 5.33
N ILE A 136 -3.75 10.11 6.34
CA ILE A 136 -2.36 10.57 6.26
C ILE A 136 -1.55 9.49 5.56
N LEU A 137 -0.82 9.87 4.51
CA LEU A 137 -0.07 8.94 3.66
C LEU A 137 1.42 9.03 4.01
N VAL A 138 2.02 7.91 4.41
CA VAL A 138 3.43 7.82 4.82
C VAL A 138 4.17 6.96 3.81
N CYS A 139 5.10 7.54 3.07
CA CYS A 139 5.85 6.87 2.02
C CYS A 139 7.34 6.80 2.40
N PRO A 140 7.77 5.75 3.13
CA PRO A 140 9.18 5.53 3.41
C PRO A 140 9.92 5.01 2.18
N TYR A 141 11.22 5.27 2.12
CA TYR A 141 12.09 4.46 1.26
C TYR A 141 11.98 2.98 1.65
N THR A 142 11.83 2.12 0.66
CA THR A 142 11.71 0.67 0.77
C THR A 142 13.01 0.04 0.25
N PRO A 143 13.78 -0.67 1.10
CA PRO A 143 15.08 -1.20 0.70
C PRO A 143 14.98 -2.43 -0.18
N ASN A 144 15.99 -2.64 -1.03
CA ASN A 144 16.19 -3.92 -1.71
C ASN A 144 16.80 -4.95 -0.75
N VAL A 145 15.94 -5.57 0.07
CA VAL A 145 16.33 -6.57 1.08
C VAL A 145 17.03 -7.80 0.51
N PHE A 146 16.93 -8.05 -0.81
CA PHE A 146 17.59 -9.18 -1.47
C PHE A 146 19.08 -8.95 -1.75
N GLN A 147 19.52 -7.69 -1.76
CA GLN A 147 20.94 -7.30 -1.86
C GLN A 147 21.62 -7.24 -0.48
N MET A 148 20.92 -7.65 0.57
CA MET A 148 21.36 -7.62 1.96
C MET A 148 21.22 -9.02 2.59
N ASN A 149 21.51 -9.13 3.89
CA ASN A 149 20.99 -10.24 4.68
C ASN A 149 19.47 -10.06 4.83
N THR A 150 18.71 -10.74 3.98
CA THR A 150 17.27 -10.52 3.84
C THR A 150 16.49 -10.64 5.15
N MET A 151 16.77 -11.65 5.97
CA MET A 151 16.03 -11.84 7.22
C MET A 151 16.30 -10.70 8.20
N ARG A 152 17.58 -10.37 8.42
CA ARG A 152 17.98 -9.26 9.29
C ARG A 152 17.47 -7.92 8.76
N ALA A 153 17.55 -7.69 7.45
CA ALA A 153 17.06 -6.46 6.83
C ALA A 153 15.55 -6.28 7.03
N LEU A 154 14.77 -7.37 6.91
CA LEU A 154 13.32 -7.33 7.18
C LEU A 154 13.01 -7.10 8.66
N ASP A 155 13.78 -7.69 9.59
CA ASP A 155 13.64 -7.46 11.03
C ASP A 155 13.95 -6.00 11.40
N ASP A 156 15.10 -5.50 10.96
CA ASP A 156 15.57 -4.14 11.21
C ASP A 156 14.63 -3.10 10.56
N TYR A 157 14.12 -3.36 9.35
CA TYR A 157 13.20 -2.46 8.67
C TYR A 157 11.81 -2.42 9.34
N ALA A 158 11.29 -3.57 9.77
CA ALA A 158 10.03 -3.63 10.51
C ALA A 158 10.14 -2.89 11.85
N ALA A 159 11.27 -3.04 12.56
CA ALA A 159 11.57 -2.28 13.77
C ALA A 159 11.60 -0.78 13.48
N TRP A 160 12.35 -0.34 12.45
CA TRP A 160 12.46 1.06 12.09
C TRP A 160 11.12 1.71 11.75
N LEU A 161 10.25 1.03 11.00
CA LEU A 161 8.91 1.54 10.69
C LEU A 161 8.07 1.78 11.95
N VAL A 162 8.06 0.82 12.88
CA VAL A 162 7.17 0.88 14.05
C VAL A 162 7.75 1.70 15.20
N GLU A 163 9.05 1.64 15.41
CA GLU A 163 9.72 2.22 16.57
C GLU A 163 10.23 3.65 16.29
N ILE A 164 10.42 4.02 15.02
CA ILE A 164 10.93 5.34 14.62
C ILE A 164 9.93 6.09 13.73
N VAL A 165 9.51 5.50 12.60
CA VAL A 165 8.68 6.21 11.62
C VAL A 165 7.30 6.56 12.17
N LEU A 166 6.56 5.57 12.69
CA LEU A 166 5.20 5.82 13.21
C LEU A 166 5.19 6.87 14.35
N PRO A 167 6.05 6.79 15.38
CA PRO A 167 6.13 7.83 16.41
C PRO A 167 6.43 9.24 15.88
N GLU A 168 7.34 9.37 14.90
CA GLU A 168 7.67 10.65 14.28
C GLU A 168 6.54 11.22 13.42
N VAL A 169 5.78 10.36 12.73
CA VAL A 169 4.56 10.79 12.02
C VAL A 169 3.52 11.26 13.02
N HIS A 170 3.32 10.51 14.10
CA HIS A 170 2.37 10.81 15.15
C HIS A 170 2.64 12.12 15.89
N SER A 171 3.91 12.50 16.07
CA SER A 171 4.27 13.76 16.73
C SER A 171 4.16 14.99 15.81
N ARG A 172 4.14 14.80 14.49
CA ARG A 172 4.21 15.90 13.50
C ARG A 172 2.94 16.10 12.70
N THR A 173 1.96 15.21 12.84
CA THR A 173 0.71 15.22 12.06
C THR A 173 -0.50 15.07 12.96
N PRO A 174 -1.70 15.52 12.52
CA PRO A 174 -2.95 15.26 13.23
C PRO A 174 -3.42 13.81 13.00
N SER A 175 -2.59 12.82 13.30
CA SER A 175 -2.94 11.42 13.12
C SER A 175 -3.70 10.85 14.31
N LYS A 176 -4.67 9.98 14.02
CA LYS A 176 -5.32 9.14 15.01
C LYS A 176 -4.32 8.10 15.52
N GLN A 177 -4.35 7.91 16.83
CA GLN A 177 -3.51 6.94 17.53
C GLN A 177 -4.23 5.61 17.69
N GLY A 178 -3.47 4.53 17.64
CA GLY A 178 -3.92 3.19 17.97
C GLY A 178 -4.17 2.31 16.75
N LEU A 179 -4.10 1.00 17.01
CA LEU A 179 -4.11 -0.07 16.03
C LEU A 179 -5.13 0.12 14.89
N ARG A 180 -6.39 0.41 15.24
CA ARG A 180 -7.52 0.54 14.29
C ARG A 180 -7.37 1.64 13.25
N PHE A 181 -6.43 2.55 13.45
CA PHE A 181 -6.19 3.70 12.59
C PHE A 181 -4.85 3.64 11.86
N THR A 182 -4.14 2.52 11.92
CA THR A 182 -2.83 2.36 11.28
C THR A 182 -2.87 1.18 10.32
N ALA A 183 -2.51 1.45 9.06
CA ALA A 183 -2.49 0.50 7.97
C ALA A 183 -1.13 0.45 7.27
N LEU A 184 -0.86 -0.68 6.61
CA LEU A 184 0.35 -0.92 5.84
C LEU A 184 -0.01 -1.56 4.50
N ASP A 185 0.52 -1.01 3.40
CA ASP A 185 0.40 -1.58 2.06
C ASP A 185 1.69 -1.35 1.27
N GLY A 186 1.81 -1.97 0.10
CA GLY A 186 2.91 -1.71 -0.80
C GLY A 186 2.75 -2.34 -2.17
N CYS A 187 3.49 -1.82 -3.14
CA CYS A 187 3.43 -2.29 -4.52
C CYS A 187 4.60 -3.23 -4.85
N SER A 188 4.35 -4.36 -5.51
CA SER A 188 5.39 -5.27 -6.01
C SER A 188 6.34 -5.73 -4.88
N LEU A 189 7.63 -5.36 -4.91
CA LEU A 189 8.55 -5.55 -3.79
C LEU A 189 7.97 -5.00 -2.48
N GLY A 190 7.37 -3.81 -2.51
CA GLY A 190 6.74 -3.20 -1.36
C GLY A 190 5.59 -4.05 -0.80
N GLY A 191 4.83 -4.73 -1.65
CA GLY A 191 3.77 -5.66 -1.22
C GLY A 191 4.30 -6.95 -0.60
N PHE A 192 5.46 -7.43 -1.07
CA PHE A 192 6.17 -8.50 -0.36
C PHE A 192 6.65 -8.05 1.01
N ILE A 193 7.26 -6.86 1.09
CA ILE A 193 7.80 -6.31 2.34
C ILE A 193 6.67 -5.95 3.30
N SER A 194 5.52 -5.45 2.84
CA SER A 194 4.38 -5.14 3.71
C SER A 194 3.90 -6.37 4.46
N TYR A 195 3.75 -7.51 3.78
CA TYR A 195 3.44 -8.78 4.42
C TYR A 195 4.51 -9.19 5.43
N GLN A 196 5.79 -9.06 5.07
CA GLN A 196 6.90 -9.43 5.95
C GLN A 196 7.00 -8.54 7.20
N VAL A 197 6.74 -7.24 7.08
CA VAL A 197 6.67 -6.30 8.20
C VAL A 197 5.48 -6.64 9.09
N PHE A 198 4.31 -6.90 8.51
CA PHE A 198 3.12 -7.29 9.26
C PHE A 198 3.34 -8.57 10.06
N LEU A 199 4.00 -9.58 9.50
CA LEU A 199 4.33 -10.81 10.24
C LEU A 199 5.23 -10.57 11.45
N ARG A 200 6.07 -9.51 11.42
CA ARG A 200 7.03 -9.17 12.48
C ARG A 200 6.51 -8.19 13.52
N ARG A 201 5.53 -7.37 13.14
CA ARG A 201 4.93 -6.31 13.98
C ARG A 201 3.40 -6.26 13.81
N PRO A 202 2.67 -7.37 13.97
CA PRO A 202 1.22 -7.40 13.75
C PRO A 202 0.40 -6.59 14.77
N GLU A 203 1.02 -6.19 15.87
CA GLU A 203 0.44 -5.32 16.90
C GLU A 203 0.38 -3.84 16.46
N ALA A 204 1.11 -3.45 15.41
CA ALA A 204 1.18 -2.06 14.94
C ALA A 204 0.15 -1.72 13.85
N PHE A 205 -0.40 -2.71 13.15
CA PHE A 205 -1.22 -2.50 11.96
C PHE A 205 -2.54 -3.27 12.04
N TYR A 206 -3.66 -2.58 11.83
CA TYR A 206 -4.98 -3.21 11.73
C TYR A 206 -5.24 -3.77 10.33
N CYS A 207 -4.82 -3.03 9.30
CA CYS A 207 -4.91 -3.42 7.91
C CYS A 207 -3.51 -3.72 7.34
N CYS A 208 -3.42 -4.79 6.56
CA CYS A 208 -2.22 -5.13 5.80
C CYS A 208 -2.60 -5.44 4.36
N GLY A 209 -1.87 -4.91 3.39
CA GLY A 209 -2.16 -5.17 1.99
C GLY A 209 -0.95 -5.27 1.08
N GLY A 210 -1.21 -5.65 -0.16
CA GLY A 210 -0.25 -5.62 -1.23
C GLY A 210 -0.91 -5.42 -2.59
N VAL A 211 -0.45 -4.40 -3.32
CA VAL A 211 -0.80 -4.15 -4.72
C VAL A 211 0.22 -4.83 -5.63
N GLN A 212 -0.23 -5.77 -6.46
CA GLN A 212 0.60 -6.59 -7.32
C GLN A 212 1.79 -7.21 -6.55
N ALA A 213 1.54 -7.69 -5.32
CA ALA A 213 2.59 -8.09 -4.40
C ALA A 213 3.49 -9.17 -5.01
N ALA A 214 4.81 -8.94 -4.97
CA ALA A 214 5.80 -9.82 -5.58
C ALA A 214 6.01 -11.06 -4.70
N ILE A 215 5.04 -11.98 -4.69
CA ILE A 215 5.10 -13.23 -3.92
C ILE A 215 5.08 -14.46 -4.84
N GLY A 216 5.57 -15.58 -4.32
CA GLY A 216 5.49 -16.88 -5.01
C GLY A 216 4.15 -17.56 -4.77
N LYS A 217 3.64 -18.29 -5.76
CA LYS A 217 2.41 -19.09 -5.61
C LYS A 217 2.53 -20.16 -4.53
N ASP A 218 3.75 -20.66 -4.31
CA ASP A 218 4.12 -21.63 -3.28
C ASP A 218 4.14 -21.04 -1.86
N THR A 219 4.30 -19.73 -1.70
CA THR A 219 4.27 -19.06 -0.39
C THR A 219 2.88 -18.64 0.06
N ALA A 220 1.87 -18.72 -0.82
CA ALA A 220 0.49 -18.33 -0.52
C ALA A 220 -0.10 -19.07 0.70
N ALA A 221 0.11 -20.39 0.79
CA ALA A 221 -0.38 -21.17 1.93
C ALA A 221 0.33 -20.80 3.24
N PHE A 222 1.62 -20.47 3.17
CA PHE A 222 2.39 -20.00 4.32
C PHE A 222 1.85 -18.66 4.83
N TYR A 223 1.72 -17.66 3.96
CA TYR A 223 1.19 -16.35 4.38
C TYR A 223 -0.23 -16.44 4.94
N ALA A 224 -1.11 -17.22 4.29
CA ALA A 224 -2.46 -17.41 4.80
C ALA A 224 -2.50 -18.06 6.19
N GLN A 225 -1.62 -19.04 6.44
CA GLN A 225 -1.50 -19.64 7.77
C GLN A 225 -1.03 -18.60 8.79
N GLN A 226 0.02 -17.85 8.49
CA GLN A 226 0.56 -16.86 9.41
C GLN A 226 -0.43 -15.73 9.71
N PHE A 227 -1.18 -15.27 8.72
CA PHE A 227 -2.24 -14.28 8.91
C PHE A 227 -3.38 -14.83 9.76
N HIS A 228 -3.79 -16.08 9.53
CA HIS A 228 -4.76 -16.76 10.39
C HIS A 228 -4.28 -16.83 11.84
N ASP A 229 -3.06 -17.30 12.09
CA ASP A 229 -2.48 -17.42 13.43
C ASP A 229 -2.41 -16.07 14.14
N ILE A 230 -2.06 -15.00 13.41
CA ILE A 230 -2.07 -13.63 13.92
C ILE A 230 -3.49 -13.19 14.30
N VAL A 231 -4.49 -13.42 13.45
CA VAL A 231 -5.89 -13.04 13.74
C VAL A 231 -6.43 -13.81 14.95
N GLN A 232 -6.12 -15.10 15.08
CA GLN A 232 -6.51 -15.90 16.25
C GLN A 232 -5.87 -15.38 17.53
N ARG A 233 -4.59 -14.97 17.47
CA ARG A 233 -3.83 -14.51 18.64
C ARG A 233 -4.16 -13.07 19.05
N LEU A 234 -4.33 -12.16 18.09
CA LEU A 234 -4.38 -10.71 18.32
C LEU A 234 -5.73 -10.08 17.95
N GLY A 235 -6.72 -10.90 17.61
CA GLY A 235 -8.04 -10.46 17.18
C GLY A 235 -8.08 -9.98 15.72
N PRO A 236 -9.23 -9.43 15.30
CA PRO A 236 -9.51 -9.12 13.89
C PRO A 236 -8.44 -8.25 13.22
N ARG A 237 -8.16 -8.56 11.96
CA ARG A 237 -7.33 -7.81 11.03
C ARG A 237 -8.00 -7.82 9.66
N ARG A 238 -7.63 -6.88 8.79
CA ARG A 238 -8.16 -6.76 7.43
C ARG A 238 -7.03 -6.91 6.43
N PHE A 239 -7.26 -7.71 5.39
CA PHE A 239 -6.25 -7.98 4.38
C PHE A 239 -6.70 -7.50 2.99
N HIS A 240 -5.86 -6.67 2.37
CA HIS A 240 -6.08 -6.16 1.02
C HIS A 240 -5.17 -6.90 0.04
N LEU A 241 -5.75 -7.54 -0.96
CA LEU A 241 -5.03 -8.14 -2.06
C LEU A 241 -5.48 -7.49 -3.35
N GLU A 242 -4.55 -6.91 -4.08
CA GLU A 242 -4.86 -6.30 -5.35
C GLU A 242 -3.88 -6.76 -6.43
N THR A 243 -4.37 -7.07 -7.62
CA THR A 243 -3.52 -7.44 -8.75
C THR A 243 -4.23 -7.11 -10.08
N SER A 244 -3.54 -7.33 -11.19
CA SER A 244 -4.10 -7.14 -12.53
C SER A 244 -4.07 -8.44 -13.35
N THR A 245 -4.87 -8.50 -14.41
CA THR A 245 -5.05 -9.73 -15.20
C THR A 245 -3.79 -10.22 -15.93
N GLN A 246 -2.81 -9.34 -16.17
CA GLN A 246 -1.55 -9.66 -16.84
C GLN A 246 -0.33 -9.44 -15.92
N ASP A 247 -0.56 -9.30 -14.61
CA ASP A 247 0.50 -9.25 -13.61
C ASP A 247 1.22 -10.62 -13.53
N PRO A 248 2.57 -10.69 -13.63
CA PRO A 248 3.29 -11.94 -13.40
C PRO A 248 3.05 -12.55 -12.01
N TYR A 249 2.63 -11.75 -11.02
CA TYR A 249 2.28 -12.22 -9.68
C TYR A 249 0.77 -12.46 -9.49
N HIS A 250 -0.03 -12.34 -10.54
CA HIS A 250 -1.49 -12.53 -10.52
C HIS A 250 -1.89 -13.83 -9.80
N ASP A 251 -1.38 -14.94 -10.32
CA ASP A 251 -1.69 -16.28 -9.84
C ASP A 251 -1.33 -16.48 -8.36
N ALA A 252 -0.27 -15.83 -7.90
CA ALA A 252 0.18 -15.93 -6.52
C ALA A 252 -0.73 -15.16 -5.56
N ASN A 253 -1.14 -13.95 -5.95
CA ASN A 253 -2.07 -13.13 -5.15
C ASN A 253 -3.48 -13.74 -5.11
N VAL A 254 -3.99 -14.24 -6.25
CA VAL A 254 -5.26 -14.97 -6.29
C VAL A 254 -5.20 -16.24 -5.44
N GLN A 255 -4.07 -16.96 -5.47
CA GLN A 255 -3.89 -18.13 -4.63
C GLN A 255 -3.84 -17.78 -3.14
N LEU A 256 -3.23 -16.67 -2.75
CA LEU A 256 -3.23 -16.21 -1.36
C LEU A 256 -4.65 -15.92 -0.87
N ALA A 257 -5.45 -15.17 -1.64
CA ALA A 257 -6.86 -14.93 -1.33
C ALA A 257 -7.64 -16.23 -1.12
N ARG A 258 -7.51 -17.20 -2.04
CA ARG A 258 -8.13 -18.53 -1.89
C ARG A 258 -7.70 -19.27 -0.62
N GLN A 259 -6.45 -19.10 -0.19
CA GLN A 259 -5.95 -19.73 1.04
C GLN A 259 -6.43 -19.03 2.31
N LEU A 260 -6.67 -17.72 2.25
CA LEU A 260 -7.29 -16.93 3.33
C LEU A 260 -8.76 -17.30 3.49
N GLU A 261 -9.50 -17.38 2.39
CA GLU A 261 -10.90 -17.83 2.34
C GLU A 261 -11.07 -19.19 3.03
N ARG A 262 -10.25 -20.18 2.66
CA ARG A 262 -10.27 -21.52 3.26
C ARG A 262 -10.01 -21.54 4.78
N ARG A 263 -9.41 -20.49 5.32
CA ARG A 263 -9.07 -20.34 6.74
C ARG A 263 -10.01 -19.39 7.48
N GLY A 264 -11.08 -18.91 6.82
CA GLY A 264 -12.00 -17.94 7.39
C GLY A 264 -11.33 -16.63 7.78
N VAL A 265 -10.24 -16.25 7.08
CA VAL A 265 -9.56 -14.97 7.32
C VAL A 265 -10.21 -13.91 6.43
N GLU A 266 -10.77 -12.88 7.05
CA GLU A 266 -11.44 -11.80 6.33
C GLU A 266 -10.46 -10.99 5.47
N HIS A 267 -10.74 -10.91 4.18
CA HIS A 267 -9.89 -10.29 3.18
C HIS A 267 -10.71 -9.83 1.98
N ASP A 268 -10.16 -8.93 1.19
CA ASP A 268 -10.71 -8.53 -0.10
C ASP A 268 -9.67 -8.75 -1.20
N LEU A 269 -10.11 -9.33 -2.32
CA LEU A 269 -9.32 -9.46 -3.54
C LEU A 269 -9.90 -8.56 -4.64
N ARG A 270 -9.08 -7.65 -5.16
CA ARG A 270 -9.37 -6.88 -6.37
C ARG A 270 -8.50 -7.34 -7.52
N VAL A 271 -9.12 -7.71 -8.63
CA VAL A 271 -8.44 -8.00 -9.90
C VAL A 271 -8.97 -7.07 -10.98
N LEU A 272 -8.11 -6.20 -11.50
CA LEU A 272 -8.46 -5.28 -12.60
C LEU A 272 -7.78 -5.68 -13.92
N PRO A 273 -8.32 -5.26 -15.08
CA PRO A 273 -7.61 -5.40 -16.34
C PRO A 273 -6.29 -4.65 -16.34
N GLY A 274 -5.22 -5.28 -16.83
CA GLY A 274 -3.97 -4.59 -17.14
C GLY A 274 -2.72 -5.39 -16.76
N PRO A 275 -1.54 -4.81 -17.00
CA PRO A 275 -0.23 -5.41 -16.72
C PRO A 275 0.34 -4.98 -15.36
N HIS A 276 1.59 -5.38 -15.09
CA HIS A 276 2.39 -4.91 -13.96
C HIS A 276 3.24 -3.71 -14.36
N ASN A 277 2.66 -2.51 -14.29
CA ASN A 277 3.35 -1.27 -14.63
C ASN A 277 2.77 -0.02 -13.95
N GLN A 278 3.52 1.08 -14.03
CA GLN A 278 3.14 2.37 -13.47
C GLN A 278 1.85 2.95 -14.07
N PRO A 279 1.60 2.91 -15.40
CA PRO A 279 0.32 3.35 -15.95
C PRO A 279 -0.91 2.69 -15.32
N TRP A 280 -0.84 1.39 -15.02
CA TRP A 280 -1.93 0.68 -14.34
C TRP A 280 -2.14 1.18 -12.90
N LEU A 281 -1.06 1.41 -12.14
CA LEU A 281 -1.14 2.00 -10.80
C LEU A 281 -1.77 3.39 -10.83
N ILE A 282 -1.30 4.26 -11.74
CA ILE A 282 -1.76 5.65 -11.87
C ILE A 282 -3.26 5.70 -12.22
N GLU A 283 -3.70 4.84 -13.14
CA GLU A 283 -5.08 4.89 -13.62
C GLU A 283 -6.07 4.28 -12.63
N ALA A 284 -5.73 3.12 -12.05
CA ALA A 284 -6.69 2.28 -11.35
C ALA A 284 -6.17 1.72 -10.02
N GLY A 285 -4.95 1.16 -10.01
CA GLY A 285 -4.47 0.38 -8.86
C GLY A 285 -4.38 1.18 -7.56
N THR A 286 -3.76 2.36 -7.63
CA THR A 286 -3.61 3.22 -6.45
C THR A 286 -4.96 3.75 -5.97
N LEU A 287 -5.92 3.96 -6.87
CA LEU A 287 -7.26 4.44 -6.53
C LEU A 287 -8.07 3.38 -5.77
N GLU A 288 -8.08 2.13 -6.22
CA GLU A 288 -8.75 1.02 -5.53
C GLU A 288 -8.15 0.78 -4.14
N MET A 289 -6.82 0.73 -4.05
CA MET A 289 -6.11 0.61 -2.78
C MET A 289 -6.51 1.71 -1.78
N LEU A 290 -6.47 2.98 -2.20
CA LEU A 290 -6.84 4.11 -1.33
C LEU A 290 -8.29 4.01 -0.85
N LEU A 291 -9.22 3.71 -1.77
CA LEU A 291 -10.63 3.55 -1.44
C LEU A 291 -10.84 2.42 -0.42
N TRP A 292 -10.20 1.27 -0.63
CA TRP A 292 -10.32 0.13 0.29
C TRP A 292 -9.85 0.50 1.70
N HIS A 293 -8.67 1.10 1.84
CA HIS A 293 -8.14 1.48 3.17
C HIS A 293 -9.00 2.55 3.85
N ASP A 294 -9.53 3.52 3.09
CA ASP A 294 -10.49 4.48 3.64
C ASP A 294 -11.70 3.78 4.26
N ARG A 295 -12.27 2.78 3.58
CA ARG A 295 -13.40 2.02 4.14
C ARG A 295 -13.03 1.28 5.41
N GLN A 296 -11.92 0.56 5.40
CA GLN A 296 -11.53 -0.26 6.55
C GLN A 296 -11.18 0.57 7.79
N LEU A 297 -10.60 1.77 7.59
CA LEU A 297 -10.19 2.66 8.69
C LEU A 297 -11.29 3.64 9.11
N ALA A 298 -12.35 3.80 8.30
CA ALA A 298 -13.49 4.65 8.59
C ALA A 298 -14.56 3.99 9.48
N MET A 299 -14.72 2.67 9.45
CA MET A 299 -15.83 1.99 10.12
C MET A 299 -15.69 2.05 11.66
N PRO A 300 -16.71 2.57 12.39
CA PRO A 300 -16.78 2.37 13.83
C PRO A 300 -16.96 0.88 14.16
N LEU A 301 -16.48 0.45 15.33
CA LEU A 301 -16.81 -0.87 15.84
C LEU A 301 -18.33 -0.99 15.89
N VAL A 302 -18.89 -1.96 15.16
CA VAL A 302 -20.18 -2.51 15.58
C VAL A 302 -19.88 -3.13 16.93
N SER A 303 -20.38 -2.52 18.00
CA SER A 303 -20.42 -3.19 19.29
C SER A 303 -21.26 -4.44 19.06
N THR A 304 -20.64 -5.61 19.00
CA THR A 304 -21.34 -6.84 19.29
C THR A 304 -21.80 -6.69 20.73
N GLY A 305 -23.04 -6.23 20.90
CA GLY A 305 -23.66 -6.09 22.21
C GLY A 305 -23.61 -7.43 22.92
N THR A 306 -23.17 -7.36 24.18
CA THR A 306 -23.45 -8.25 25.33
C THR A 306 -23.93 -9.67 25.01
#